data_AF-A0A7X5VE29-F1
#
_entry.id   AF-A0A7X5VE29-F1
#
_cell.length_a   1.000
_cell.length_b   1.000
_cell.length_c   1.000
_cell.angle_alpha   90.00
_cell.angle_beta   90.00
_cell.angle_gamma   90.00
#
_symmetry.space_group_name_H-M   'P 1'
#
loop_
_entity.id
_entity.type
_entity.pdbx_description
1 polymer ?
#
loop_
_entity_poly.entity_id
_entity_poly.type
_entity_poly.pdbx_seq_one_letter_code
_entity_poly.pdbx_strand_id
1 'polypeptide(L)'
;MVGAGRRILKFDALKGRYGDQLLALEHDVRNTSTGVAVVQRALDTFGRVDVLVGNAGAGQVGAAEGGSDADLRDMLDQHLFGPAAHVRATLPHLRAHRSGAIVQMSSRGGRMSFPAVSSYSAGGFALEGWSEASPARSSLRHPGADRRAQPVPHLSQHQ
;
A
#
# COMPACT_ATOMS: atom_id res chain seq x y z
N MET A 1 -14.66 -12.62 -1.72
CA MET A 1 -13.79 -11.48 -1.30
C MET A 1 -12.97 -11.91 -0.10
N VAL A 2 -11.70 -11.52 -0.05
CA VAL A 2 -10.85 -11.70 1.14
C VAL A 2 -10.58 -10.35 1.77
N GLY A 3 -10.83 -10.21 3.07
CA GLY A 3 -10.43 -9.06 3.87
C GLY A 3 -9.32 -9.48 4.84
N ALA A 4 -8.15 -8.84 4.78
CA ALA A 4 -7.02 -9.16 5.64
C ALA A 4 -6.61 -7.95 6.49
N GLY A 5 -6.37 -8.16 7.78
CA GLY A 5 -5.86 -7.10 8.66
C GLY A 5 -5.63 -7.54 10.09
N ARG A 6 -4.92 -6.72 10.88
CA ARG A 6 -4.51 -7.05 12.27
C ARG A 6 -5.65 -7.19 13.27
N ARG A 7 -6.85 -6.71 12.93
CA ARG A 7 -8.02 -6.72 13.82
C ARG A 7 -9.20 -7.35 13.09
N ILE A 8 -9.33 -8.66 13.19
CA ILE A 8 -10.32 -9.43 12.43
C ILE A 8 -11.77 -9.01 12.74
N LEU A 9 -12.04 -8.55 13.97
CA LEU A 9 -13.36 -8.06 14.39
C LEU A 9 -13.85 -6.84 13.58
N LYS A 10 -12.95 -6.09 12.94
CA LYS A 10 -13.35 -4.99 12.04
C LYS A 10 -14.13 -5.47 10.81
N PHE A 11 -14.10 -6.77 10.53
CA PHE A 11 -14.86 -7.38 9.44
C PHE A 11 -16.23 -7.89 9.87
N ASP A 12 -16.62 -7.83 11.15
CA ASP A 12 -17.86 -8.49 11.63
C ASP A 12 -19.12 -7.92 10.97
N ALA A 13 -19.23 -6.59 10.85
CA ALA A 13 -20.34 -5.97 10.13
C ALA A 13 -20.38 -6.38 8.64
N LEU A 14 -19.21 -6.53 8.02
CA LEU A 14 -19.11 -6.99 6.63
C LEU A 14 -19.44 -8.48 6.51
N LYS A 15 -19.01 -9.32 7.46
CA LYS A 15 -19.38 -10.73 7.53
C LYS A 15 -20.88 -10.91 7.66
N GLY A 16 -21.52 -10.12 8.54
CA GLY A 16 -22.98 -10.13 8.69
C GLY A 16 -23.71 -9.75 7.40
N ARG A 17 -23.12 -8.87 6.56
CA ARG A 17 -23.70 -8.45 5.29
C ARG A 17 -23.43 -9.40 4.12
N TYR A 18 -22.23 -10.00 4.05
CA TYR A 18 -21.75 -10.73 2.88
C TYR A 18 -21.65 -12.24 3.09
N GLY A 19 -21.78 -12.74 4.32
CA GLY A 19 -21.73 -14.16 4.66
C GLY A 19 -20.50 -14.86 4.08
N ASP A 20 -20.72 -16.00 3.43
CA ASP A 20 -19.68 -16.83 2.82
C ASP A 20 -18.97 -16.17 1.63
N GLN A 21 -19.47 -15.04 1.13
CA GLN A 21 -18.78 -14.25 0.11
C GLN A 21 -17.59 -13.48 0.70
N LEU A 22 -17.43 -13.41 2.02
CA LEU A 22 -16.30 -12.77 2.70
C LEU A 22 -15.51 -13.76 3.57
N LEU A 23 -14.26 -13.99 3.19
CA LEU A 23 -13.26 -14.61 4.06
C LEU A 23 -12.48 -13.49 4.77
N ALA A 24 -12.61 -13.37 6.09
CA ALA A 24 -11.77 -12.47 6.87
C ALA A 24 -10.56 -13.22 7.45
N LEU A 25 -9.37 -12.64 7.29
CA LEU A 25 -8.11 -13.19 7.76
C LEU A 25 -7.42 -12.21 8.70
N GLU A 26 -6.93 -12.70 9.82
CA GLU A 26 -6.02 -11.93 10.66
C GLU A 26 -4.62 -11.95 10.04
N HIS A 27 -4.08 -10.77 9.73
CA HIS A 27 -2.78 -10.64 9.09
C HIS A 27 -2.18 -9.26 9.33
N ASP A 28 -0.90 -9.22 9.67
CA ASP A 28 -0.08 -8.01 9.64
C ASP A 28 0.69 -7.95 8.32
N VAL A 29 0.45 -6.92 7.52
CA VAL A 29 1.09 -6.73 6.22
C VAL A 29 2.62 -6.66 6.32
N ARG A 30 3.15 -6.24 7.47
CA ARG A 30 4.59 -6.16 7.73
C ARG A 30 5.23 -7.56 7.79
N ASN A 31 4.44 -8.60 8.08
CA ASN A 31 4.92 -9.97 8.07
C ASN A 31 4.88 -10.56 6.65
N THR A 32 5.89 -10.20 5.86
CA THR A 32 6.04 -10.62 4.46
C THR A 32 6.08 -12.14 4.28
N SER A 33 6.60 -12.89 5.26
CA SER A 33 6.66 -14.36 5.21
C SER A 33 5.28 -15.01 5.14
N THR A 34 4.27 -14.38 5.74
CA THR A 34 2.88 -14.87 5.75
C THR A 34 2.02 -14.32 4.61
N GLY A 35 2.54 -13.37 3.83
CA GLY A 35 1.80 -12.75 2.73
C GLY A 35 1.38 -13.73 1.63
N VAL A 36 2.22 -14.74 1.35
CA VAL A 36 1.89 -15.81 0.39
C VAL A 36 0.70 -16.64 0.88
N ALA A 37 0.65 -16.94 2.18
CA ALA A 37 -0.44 -17.71 2.77
C ALA A 37 -1.79 -16.99 2.63
N VAL A 38 -1.83 -15.65 2.74
CA VAL A 38 -3.06 -14.87 2.53
C VAL A 38 -3.61 -15.06 1.12
N VAL A 39 -2.75 -14.97 0.10
CA VAL A 39 -3.15 -15.18 -1.31
C VAL A 39 -3.56 -16.63 -1.54
N GLN A 40 -2.83 -17.59 -0.98
CA GLN A 40 -3.18 -19.01 -1.10
C GLN A 40 -4.57 -19.30 -0.50
N ARG A 41 -4.88 -18.74 0.68
CA ARG A 41 -6.21 -18.88 1.29
C ARG A 41 -7.33 -18.31 0.41
N ALA A 42 -7.06 -17.24 -0.33
CA ALA A 42 -8.00 -16.69 -1.31
C ALA A 42 -8.26 -17.68 -2.44
N LEU A 43 -7.20 -18.30 -2.97
CA LEU A 43 -7.27 -19.28 -4.05
C LEU A 43 -7.96 -20.56 -3.60
N ASP A 44 -7.64 -21.09 -2.42
CA ASP A 44 -8.24 -22.31 -1.88
C ASP A 44 -9.75 -22.14 -1.66
N THR A 45 -10.18 -20.93 -1.28
CA THR A 45 -11.58 -20.65 -0.93
C THR A 45 -12.42 -20.27 -2.16
N PHE A 46 -11.87 -19.46 -3.07
CA PHE A 46 -12.64 -18.88 -4.19
C PHE A 46 -12.17 -19.36 -5.57
N GLY A 47 -11.12 -20.18 -5.65
CA GLY A 47 -10.57 -20.74 -6.88
C GLY A 47 -9.77 -19.75 -7.74
N ARG A 48 -9.89 -18.45 -7.51
CA ARG A 48 -9.22 -17.39 -8.30
C ARG A 48 -9.01 -16.10 -7.50
N VAL A 49 -8.07 -15.29 -7.98
CA VAL A 49 -7.89 -13.90 -7.55
C VAL A 49 -7.95 -13.03 -8.80
N ASP A 50 -8.89 -12.08 -8.81
CA ASP A 50 -9.08 -11.15 -9.93
C ASP A 50 -8.47 -9.79 -9.67
N VAL A 51 -8.53 -9.34 -8.41
CA VAL A 51 -8.07 -8.02 -8.01
C VAL A 51 -7.32 -8.14 -6.70
N LEU A 52 -6.12 -7.57 -6.65
CA LEU A 52 -5.41 -7.29 -5.41
C LEU A 52 -5.52 -5.81 -5.10
N VAL A 53 -5.98 -5.49 -3.89
CA VAL A 53 -5.98 -4.11 -3.37
C VAL A 53 -5.03 -4.02 -2.19
N GLY A 54 -3.91 -3.34 -2.36
CA GLY A 54 -2.99 -3.00 -1.28
C GLY A 54 -3.45 -1.73 -0.59
N ASN A 55 -4.14 -1.85 0.55
CA ASN A 55 -4.66 -0.73 1.34
C ASN A 55 -4.12 -0.68 2.78
N ALA A 56 -3.06 -1.41 3.06
CA ALA A 56 -2.45 -1.37 4.38
C ALA A 56 -1.52 -0.14 4.46
N GLY A 57 -1.90 0.84 5.28
CA GLY A 57 -1.15 2.08 5.45
C GLY A 57 -1.46 2.74 6.78
N ALA A 58 -0.47 3.45 7.33
CA ALA A 58 -0.61 4.23 8.55
C ALA A 58 0.12 5.56 8.39
N GLY A 59 -0.53 6.65 8.79
CA GLY A 59 0.14 7.94 8.91
C GLY A 59 1.09 7.92 10.10
N GLN A 60 2.29 8.49 9.92
CA GLN A 60 3.18 8.82 11.02
C GLN A 60 3.53 10.30 10.93
N VAL A 61 3.38 11.01 12.05
CA VAL A 61 3.84 12.39 12.22
C VAL A 61 5.08 12.36 13.11
N GLY A 62 6.15 13.00 12.66
CA GLY A 62 7.41 13.10 13.37
C GLY A 62 8.46 13.84 12.56
N ALA A 63 9.28 14.65 13.23
CA ALA A 63 10.45 15.25 12.64
C ALA A 63 11.47 14.16 12.25
N ALA A 64 12.27 14.41 11.21
CA ALA A 64 13.28 13.46 10.77
C ALA A 64 14.30 13.14 11.87
N GLU A 65 14.71 14.14 12.66
CA GLU A 65 15.66 14.01 13.76
C GLU A 65 15.07 13.28 14.99
N GLY A 66 13.74 13.26 15.10
CA GLY A 66 13.04 12.63 16.23
C GLY A 66 12.60 11.19 15.97
N GLY A 67 12.74 10.68 14.74
CA GLY A 67 12.38 9.32 14.37
C GLY A 67 13.57 8.37 14.48
N SER A 68 13.33 7.15 14.94
CA SER A 68 14.35 6.11 14.94
C SER A 68 14.43 5.40 13.59
N ASP A 69 15.57 4.76 13.31
CA ASP A 69 15.71 3.82 12.18
C ASP A 69 14.65 2.72 12.21
N ALA A 70 14.22 2.31 13.41
CA ALA A 70 13.18 1.30 13.58
C ALA A 70 11.82 1.82 13.10
N ASP A 71 11.47 3.08 13.39
CA ASP A 71 10.23 3.70 12.90
C ASP A 71 10.23 3.81 11.38
N LEU A 72 11.36 4.21 10.79
CA LEU A 72 11.50 4.27 9.33
C LEU A 72 11.36 2.89 8.68
N ARG A 73 11.99 1.86 9.25
CA ARG A 73 11.86 0.47 8.77
C ARG A 73 10.43 -0.02 8.89
N ASP A 74 9.75 0.21 10.01
CA ASP A 74 8.35 -0.20 10.20
C ASP A 74 7.44 0.47 9.16
N MET A 75 7.68 1.74 8.83
CA MET A 75 6.95 2.43 7.77
C MET A 75 7.23 1.84 6.38
N LEU A 76 8.46 1.43 6.07
CA LEU A 76 8.79 0.77 4.82
C LEU A 76 8.23 -0.65 4.74
N ASP A 77 8.24 -1.39 5.84
CA ASP A 77 7.64 -2.73 5.92
C ASP A 77 6.14 -2.66 5.66
N GLN A 78 5.48 -1.64 6.23
CA GLN A 78 4.04 -1.48 6.09
C GLN A 78 3.64 -0.94 4.70
N HIS A 79 4.35 0.06 4.17
CA HIS A 79 3.95 0.74 2.93
C HIS A 79 4.57 0.14 1.66
N LEU A 80 5.70 -0.58 1.75
CA LEU A 80 6.40 -1.10 0.58
C LEU A 80 6.57 -2.61 0.63
N PHE A 81 7.31 -3.15 1.61
CA PHE A 81 7.71 -4.56 1.55
C PHE A 81 6.54 -5.52 1.67
N GLY A 82 5.59 -5.23 2.56
CA GLY A 82 4.34 -5.97 2.70
C GLY A 82 3.50 -5.98 1.41
N PRO A 83 3.10 -4.80 0.88
CA PRO A 83 2.38 -4.72 -0.40
C PRO A 83 3.12 -5.38 -1.57
N ALA A 84 4.45 -5.23 -1.64
CA ALA A 84 5.27 -5.87 -2.66
C ALA A 84 5.24 -7.40 -2.55
N ALA A 85 5.24 -7.95 -1.34
CA ALA A 85 5.11 -9.39 -1.10
C ALA A 85 3.76 -9.92 -1.60
N HIS A 86 2.66 -9.22 -1.32
CA HIS A 86 1.32 -9.60 -1.82
C HIS A 86 1.24 -9.54 -3.35
N VAL A 87 1.82 -8.52 -3.97
CA VAL A 87 1.90 -8.43 -5.43
C VAL A 87 2.70 -9.60 -6.00
N ARG A 88 3.88 -9.91 -5.46
CA ARG A 88 4.70 -11.03 -5.92
C ARG A 88 3.96 -12.36 -5.80
N ALA A 89 3.20 -12.55 -4.72
CA ALA A 89 2.36 -13.74 -4.52
C ALA A 89 1.18 -13.80 -5.50
N THR A 90 0.57 -12.66 -5.84
CA THR A 90 -0.64 -12.62 -6.69
C THR A 90 -0.33 -12.62 -8.19
N LEU A 91 0.76 -11.96 -8.60
CA LEU A 91 1.07 -11.70 -10.01
C LEU A 91 1.17 -12.95 -10.90
N PRO A 92 1.73 -14.10 -10.44
CA PRO A 92 1.73 -15.32 -11.24
C PRO A 92 0.31 -15.79 -11.61
N HIS A 93 -0.65 -15.66 -10.71
CA HIS A 93 -2.04 -16.07 -10.95
C HIS A 93 -2.73 -15.14 -11.97
N LEU A 94 -2.56 -13.82 -11.82
CA LEU A 94 -3.11 -12.87 -12.79
C LEU A 94 -2.53 -13.08 -14.20
N ARG A 95 -1.23 -13.41 -14.28
CA ARG A 95 -0.56 -13.72 -15.55
C ARG A 95 -1.09 -15.00 -16.18
N ALA A 96 -1.26 -16.07 -15.39
CA ALA A 96 -1.81 -17.33 -15.87
C ALA A 96 -3.23 -17.15 -16.44
N HIS A 97 -4.05 -16.31 -15.80
CA HIS A 97 -5.39 -15.99 -16.26
C HIS A 97 -5.45 -14.87 -17.32
N ARG A 98 -4.31 -14.26 -17.66
CA ARG A 98 -4.17 -13.12 -18.59
C ARG A 98 -5.17 -11.98 -18.31
N SER A 99 -5.58 -11.84 -17.05
CA SER A 99 -6.62 -10.91 -16.62
C SER A 99 -6.46 -10.54 -15.15
N GLY A 100 -7.09 -9.44 -14.76
CA GLY A 100 -7.09 -8.93 -13.39
C GLY A 100 -6.32 -7.63 -13.20
N ALA A 101 -6.34 -7.11 -11.98
CA ALA A 101 -5.79 -5.80 -11.65
C ALA A 101 -5.09 -5.80 -10.27
N ILE A 102 -4.08 -4.94 -10.14
CA ILE A 102 -3.44 -4.61 -8.87
C ILE A 102 -3.66 -3.13 -8.63
N VAL A 103 -4.23 -2.79 -7.47
CA VAL A 103 -4.50 -1.42 -7.07
C VAL A 103 -3.78 -1.15 -5.76
N GLN A 104 -2.78 -0.28 -5.79
CA GLN A 104 -2.06 0.15 -4.59
C GLN A 104 -2.63 1.49 -4.11
N MET A 105 -3.01 1.56 -2.84
CA MET A 105 -3.50 2.78 -2.21
C MET A 105 -2.31 3.60 -1.73
N SER A 106 -2.03 4.65 -2.48
CA SER A 106 -1.06 5.67 -2.12
C SER A 106 -1.75 6.89 -1.53
N SER A 107 -0.97 7.90 -1.16
CA SER A 107 -1.44 9.18 -0.65
C SER A 107 -0.72 10.34 -1.33
N ARG A 108 -1.13 11.57 -0.98
CA ARG A 108 -0.38 12.79 -1.35
C ARG A 108 1.09 12.71 -0.90
N GLY A 109 1.33 12.04 0.23
CA GLY A 109 2.65 11.75 0.77
C GLY A 109 3.55 10.89 -0.12
N GLY A 110 3.02 10.24 -1.17
CA GLY A 110 3.81 9.51 -2.16
C GLY A 110 4.22 10.32 -3.40
N ARG A 111 3.75 11.56 -3.52
CA ARG A 111 4.11 12.47 -4.62
C ARG A 111 4.73 13.78 -4.15
N MET A 112 4.37 14.23 -2.94
CA MET A 112 4.90 15.43 -2.32
C MET A 112 5.01 15.22 -0.80
N SER A 113 5.93 15.95 -0.16
CA SER A 113 6.19 15.84 1.28
C SER A 113 5.95 17.17 1.99
N PHE A 114 5.84 17.11 3.32
CA PHE A 114 5.65 18.24 4.22
C PHE A 114 6.56 18.08 5.45
N PRO A 115 6.84 19.14 6.21
CA PRO A 115 7.50 19.02 7.50
C PRO A 115 6.78 18.03 8.42
N ALA A 116 7.54 17.32 9.25
CA ALA A 116 7.05 16.37 10.25
C ALA A 116 6.33 15.12 9.69
N VAL A 117 6.60 14.67 8.46
CA VAL A 117 6.08 13.40 7.91
C VAL A 117 7.15 12.58 7.16
N SER A 118 8.42 12.67 7.58
CA SER A 118 9.56 12.10 6.84
C SER A 118 9.40 10.60 6.55
N SER A 119 9.18 9.77 7.58
CA SER A 119 9.07 8.31 7.43
C SER A 119 7.82 7.90 6.64
N TYR A 120 6.71 8.60 6.85
CA TYR A 120 5.47 8.38 6.11
C TYR A 120 5.64 8.70 4.62
N SER A 121 6.25 9.85 4.30
CA SER A 121 6.54 10.23 2.92
C SER A 121 7.54 9.28 2.29
N ALA A 122 8.61 8.87 2.98
CA ALA A 122 9.54 7.86 2.47
C ALA A 122 8.82 6.58 2.02
N GLY A 123 7.92 6.05 2.87
CA GLY A 123 7.09 4.89 2.52
C GLY A 123 6.18 5.12 1.31
N GLY A 124 5.49 6.27 1.27
CA GLY A 124 4.61 6.63 0.15
C GLY A 124 5.35 6.78 -1.19
N PHE A 125 6.49 7.48 -1.20
CA PHE A 125 7.29 7.67 -2.41
C PHE A 125 7.88 6.34 -2.88
N ALA A 126 8.34 5.50 -1.95
CA ALA A 126 8.83 4.16 -2.26
C ALA A 126 7.73 3.30 -2.91
N LEU A 127 6.51 3.33 -2.38
CA LEU A 127 5.37 2.60 -2.96
C LEU A 127 5.02 3.09 -4.36
N GLU A 128 4.95 4.40 -4.60
CA GLU A 128 4.66 4.97 -5.93
C GLU A 128 5.74 4.60 -6.93
N GLY A 129 7.01 4.86 -6.62
CA GLY A 129 8.12 4.54 -7.53
C GLY A 129 8.19 3.05 -7.85
N TRP A 130 7.99 2.19 -6.84
CA TRP A 130 7.96 0.76 -7.03
C TRP A 130 6.75 0.30 -7.86
N SER A 131 5.57 0.88 -7.63
CA SER A 131 4.35 0.53 -8.36
C SER A 131 4.40 0.98 -9.82
N GLU A 132 4.92 2.18 -10.10
CA GLU A 132 5.09 2.69 -11.47
C GLU A 132 6.11 1.88 -12.28
N ALA A 133 7.19 1.43 -11.64
CA ALA A 133 8.19 0.57 -12.27
C ALA A 133 7.72 -0.89 -12.42
N SER A 134 6.69 -1.30 -11.69
CA SER A 134 6.19 -2.68 -11.73
C SER A 134 5.27 -2.91 -12.94
N PRO A 135 5.32 -4.09 -13.59
CA PRO A 135 4.40 -4.44 -14.68
C PRO A 135 2.93 -4.62 -14.23
N ALA A 136 2.65 -4.40 -12.94
CA ALA A 136 1.33 -4.34 -12.35
C ALA A 136 0.65 -3.04 -12.82
N ARG A 137 -0.10 -3.10 -13.93
CA ARG A 137 -0.82 -1.97 -14.50
C ARG A 137 -1.67 -1.25 -13.43
N SER A 138 -1.22 -0.08 -12.99
CA SER A 138 -1.94 0.78 -12.05
C SER A 138 -3.04 1.55 -12.79
N SER A 139 -4.27 1.06 -12.74
CA SER A 139 -5.43 1.86 -13.13
C SER A 139 -6.07 2.47 -11.89
N LEU A 140 -5.62 3.68 -11.54
CA LEU A 140 -6.40 4.78 -10.94
C LEU A 140 -5.43 5.97 -10.72
N ARG A 141 -5.20 6.76 -11.77
CA ARG A 141 -4.66 8.12 -11.62
C ARG A 141 -5.79 9.00 -11.10
N HIS A 142 -5.56 9.71 -9.99
CA HIS A 142 -6.51 10.73 -9.54
C HIS A 142 -6.49 11.90 -10.55
N PRO A 143 -7.63 12.31 -11.14
CA PRO A 143 -7.69 13.46 -12.03
C PRO A 143 -7.48 14.72 -11.17
N GLY A 144 -6.39 15.45 -11.38
CA GLY A 144 -6.14 16.72 -10.68
C GLY A 144 -4.68 17.15 -10.49
N ALA A 145 -3.70 16.31 -10.80
CA ALA A 145 -2.29 16.58 -10.52
C ALA A 145 -1.48 17.14 -11.71
N ASP A 146 -2.07 18.00 -12.55
CA ASP A 146 -1.32 18.84 -13.47
C ASP A 146 -1.48 20.32 -13.11
N ARG A 147 -0.69 20.77 -12.14
CA ARG A 147 -0.30 22.18 -11.99
C ARG A 147 1.14 22.27 -11.49
N ARG A 148 2.03 22.47 -12.45
CA ARG A 148 3.34 23.16 -12.40
C ARG A 148 3.71 23.72 -11.01
N ALA A 149 4.78 23.17 -10.43
CA ALA A 149 5.57 23.92 -9.46
C ALA A 149 6.30 25.04 -10.22
N GLN A 150 5.97 26.30 -9.91
CA GLN A 150 6.86 27.42 -10.24
C GLN A 150 8.02 27.43 -9.22
N PRO A 151 9.24 27.82 -9.63
CA PRO A 151 10.35 27.93 -8.71
C PRO A 151 10.16 29.11 -7.76
N VAL A 152 10.58 28.91 -6.50
CA VAL A 152 10.60 29.93 -5.45
C VAL A 152 11.73 30.92 -5.77
N PRO A 153 11.50 32.25 -5.80
CA PRO A 153 12.60 33.19 -5.97
C PRO A 153 13.46 33.23 -4.70
N HIS A 154 14.77 33.11 -4.88
CA HIS A 154 15.76 33.40 -3.86
C HIS A 154 15.68 34.89 -3.48
N LEU A 155 15.39 35.20 -2.22
CA LEU A 155 15.60 36.53 -1.68
C LEU A 155 16.98 36.58 -1.01
N SER A 156 17.84 37.39 -1.61
CA SER A 156 19.18 37.75 -1.17
C SER A 156 19.18 38.43 0.19
N GLN A 157 20.32 38.27 0.85
CA GLN A 157 20.73 38.85 2.13
C GLN A 157 20.55 40.38 2.19
N HIS A 158 20.07 40.87 3.33
CA HIS A 158 20.46 42.16 3.89
C HIS A 158 20.48 42.03 5.41
N GLN A 159 21.68 41.94 5.98
CA GLN A 159 22.25 42.88 6.95
C GLN A 159 23.78 42.70 6.93
#